data_AF-A0A7V5L049-F1
#
_entry.id   AF-A0A7V5L049-F1
#
_cell.length_a   1.000
_cell.length_b   1.000
_cell.length_c   1.000
_cell.angle_alpha   90.00
_cell.angle_beta   90.00
_cell.angle_gamma   90.00
#
_symmetry.space_group_name_H-M   'P 1'
#
loop_
_entity.id
_entity.type
_entity.pdbx_description
1 polymer ?
#
loop_
_entity_poly.entity_id
_entity_poly.type
_entity_poly.pdbx_seq_one_letter_code
_entity_poly.pdbx_strand_id
1 'polypeptide(L)'
;MSEKDEVLQQINEIKNHLVDKEAFFPYNYNACHSWSVIAVMITLIMIPAYEYSIRVGTVVMFALTALGFVIEGRLIKKENESYDIDECTKRQGFIMKNFLMISLFAIVLSTVLAMHQLYAVIYLLWLFLISLGHFAVGFVLNIKDFTKMAQFNVLIAWVLLVLGAYFDLLSASSTSFVTLTQAVVIFGLAILPSMVAIKQQKGEQQRREACSV
;
A
#
# COMPACT_ATOMS: atom_id res chain seq x y z
N MET A 1 24.75 39.64 10.43
CA MET A 1 24.12 38.31 10.61
C MET A 1 23.97 38.15 12.12
N SER A 2 22.78 37.83 12.63
CA SER A 2 22.55 37.83 14.08
C SER A 2 23.14 36.54 14.67
N GLU A 3 23.72 36.60 15.86
CA GLU A 3 24.27 35.45 16.60
C GLU A 3 23.24 34.31 16.74
N LYS A 4 21.94 34.67 16.75
CA LYS A 4 20.81 33.73 16.76
C LYS A 4 20.65 32.96 15.45
N ASP A 5 21.01 33.56 14.32
CA ASP A 5 20.94 32.93 12.99
C ASP A 5 22.09 31.92 12.81
N GLU A 6 23.27 32.24 13.32
CA GLU A 6 24.43 31.32 13.32
C GLU A 6 24.20 30.11 14.23
N VAL A 7 23.59 30.32 15.41
CA VAL A 7 23.20 29.22 16.30
C VAL A 7 22.13 28.33 15.67
N LEU A 8 21.13 28.92 15.00
CA LEU A 8 20.13 28.16 14.24
C LEU A 8 20.74 27.36 13.08
N GLN A 9 21.72 27.95 12.38
CA GLN A 9 22.44 27.28 11.31
C GLN A 9 23.26 26.09 11.83
N GLN A 10 23.98 26.27 12.95
CA GLN A 10 24.74 25.18 13.58
C GLN A 10 23.83 24.07 14.13
N ILE A 11 22.69 24.42 14.73
CA ILE A 11 21.70 23.43 15.17
C ILE A 11 21.12 22.66 13.97
N ASN A 12 20.85 23.33 12.85
CA ASN A 12 20.41 22.68 11.62
C ASN A 12 21.48 21.78 11.01
N GLU A 13 22.76 22.19 11.03
CA GLU A 13 23.88 21.37 10.58
C GLU A 13 24.05 20.12 11.46
N ILE A 14 23.97 20.27 12.78
CA ILE A 14 24.03 19.16 13.75
C ILE A 14 22.81 18.23 13.57
N LYS A 15 21.59 18.77 13.40
CA LYS A 15 20.37 18.00 13.11
C LYS A 15 20.50 17.23 11.79
N ASN A 16 21.06 17.86 10.76
CA ASN A 16 21.32 17.24 9.46
C ASN A 16 22.39 16.14 9.53
N HIS A 17 23.33 16.23 10.47
CA HIS A 17 24.40 15.25 10.65
C HIS A 17 23.99 14.08 11.56
N LEU A 18 23.12 14.32 12.55
CA LEU A 18 22.61 13.31 13.50
C LEU A 18 21.41 12.53 12.98
N VAL A 19 20.52 13.17 12.22
CA VAL A 19 19.44 12.48 11.51
C VAL A 19 19.97 12.19 10.12
N ASP A 20 20.40 10.96 9.90
CA ASP A 20 20.77 10.48 8.58
C ASP A 20 19.54 10.60 7.66
N LYS A 21 19.40 11.75 6.98
CA LYS A 21 18.23 12.10 6.16
C LYS A 21 17.99 11.09 5.05
N GLU A 22 19.01 10.33 4.66
CA GLU A 22 18.90 9.24 3.70
C GLU A 22 18.18 8.00 4.26
N ALA A 23 18.28 7.76 5.57
CA ALA A 23 17.63 6.67 6.28
C ALA A 23 16.29 7.06 6.93
N PHE A 24 16.09 8.34 7.20
CA PHE A 24 14.89 8.87 7.83
C PHE A 24 13.67 8.77 6.89
N PHE A 25 12.59 8.17 7.38
CA PHE A 25 11.35 7.99 6.64
C PHE A 25 10.18 8.35 7.56
N PRO A 26 9.72 9.61 7.54
CA PRO A 26 8.51 9.96 8.24
C PRO A 26 7.33 9.41 7.41
N TYR A 27 6.67 8.38 7.92
CA TYR A 27 5.53 7.76 7.25
C TYR A 27 4.23 8.28 7.84
N ASN A 28 3.41 8.91 7.01
CA ASN A 28 2.06 9.24 7.44
C ASN A 28 1.18 7.98 7.36
N TYR A 29 0.95 7.32 8.49
CA TYR A 29 0.09 6.13 8.56
C TYR A 29 -1.36 6.36 8.10
N ASN A 30 -1.83 7.61 7.99
CA ASN A 30 -3.13 7.90 7.36
C ASN A 30 -3.14 7.57 5.86
N ALA A 31 -1.97 7.45 5.23
CA ALA A 31 -1.86 6.94 3.87
C ALA A 31 -2.34 5.48 3.79
N CYS A 32 -2.00 4.64 4.78
CA CYS A 32 -2.53 3.27 4.86
C CYS A 32 -4.05 3.24 5.00
N HIS A 33 -4.64 4.13 5.79
CA HIS A 33 -6.10 4.23 5.90
C HIS A 33 -6.75 4.65 4.59
N SER A 34 -6.16 5.62 3.91
CA SER A 34 -6.64 6.09 2.61
C SER A 34 -6.59 4.98 1.56
N TRP A 35 -5.48 4.24 1.50
CA TRP A 35 -5.36 3.05 0.65
C TRP A 35 -6.31 1.92 1.04
N SER A 36 -6.64 1.78 2.32
CA SER A 36 -7.63 0.78 2.77
C SER A 36 -9.02 1.10 2.22
N VAL A 37 -9.43 2.37 2.24
CA VAL A 37 -10.70 2.80 1.63
C VAL A 37 -10.70 2.57 0.12
N ILE A 38 -9.61 2.91 -0.55
CA ILE A 38 -9.47 2.71 -2.00
C ILE A 38 -9.47 1.23 -2.35
N ALA A 39 -8.81 0.38 -1.57
CA ALA A 39 -8.80 -1.06 -1.75
C ALA A 39 -10.21 -1.64 -1.66
N VAL A 40 -11.03 -1.19 -0.70
CA VAL A 40 -12.45 -1.59 -0.63
C VAL A 40 -13.22 -1.14 -1.87
N MET A 41 -13.08 0.13 -2.28
CA MET A 41 -13.77 0.64 -3.48
C MET A 41 -13.39 -0.13 -4.74
N ILE A 42 -12.08 -0.33 -4.96
CA ILE A 42 -11.56 -1.15 -6.06
C ILE A 42 -12.16 -2.55 -6.00
N THR A 43 -12.12 -3.19 -4.84
CA THR A 43 -12.57 -4.58 -4.67
C THR A 43 -14.07 -4.74 -4.92
N LEU A 44 -14.91 -3.73 -4.62
CA LEU A 44 -16.34 -3.79 -4.86
C LEU A 44 -16.73 -3.46 -6.31
N ILE A 45 -15.98 -2.57 -6.96
CA ILE A 45 -16.34 -2.03 -8.29
C ILE A 45 -15.67 -2.80 -9.44
N MET A 46 -14.51 -3.44 -9.18
CA MET A 46 -13.66 -4.02 -10.21
C MET A 46 -14.40 -5.00 -11.13
N ILE A 47 -15.06 -6.02 -10.57
CA ILE A 47 -15.74 -7.03 -11.38
C ILE A 47 -16.97 -6.46 -12.11
N PRO A 48 -17.90 -5.74 -11.46
CA PRO A 48 -19.01 -5.10 -12.17
C PRO A 48 -18.55 -4.19 -13.32
N ALA A 49 -17.44 -3.47 -13.14
CA ALA A 49 -16.91 -2.61 -14.19
C ALA A 49 -16.30 -3.41 -15.37
N TYR A 50 -15.60 -4.51 -15.10
CA TYR A 50 -15.08 -5.40 -16.14
C TYR A 50 -16.18 -6.17 -16.88
N GLU A 51 -17.25 -6.57 -16.18
CA GLU A 51 -18.43 -7.22 -16.79
C GLU A 51 -19.19 -6.25 -17.70
N TYR A 52 -19.31 -4.97 -17.31
CA TYR A 52 -19.90 -3.95 -18.17
C TYR A 52 -19.07 -3.72 -19.44
N SER A 53 -17.75 -3.56 -19.30
CA SER A 53 -16.83 -3.47 -20.43
C SER A 53 -15.38 -3.55 -19.96
N ILE A 54 -14.55 -4.34 -20.65
CA ILE A 54 -13.10 -4.41 -20.40
C ILE A 54 -12.44 -3.02 -20.40
N ARG A 55 -12.86 -2.14 -21.31
CA ARG A 55 -12.35 -0.76 -21.38
C ARG A 55 -12.75 0.04 -20.15
N VAL A 56 -14.01 -0.06 -19.73
CA VAL A 56 -14.51 0.68 -18.56
C VAL A 56 -13.84 0.17 -17.29
N GLY A 57 -13.77 -1.14 -17.07
CA GLY A 57 -13.05 -1.74 -15.94
C GLY A 57 -11.60 -1.25 -15.85
N THR A 58 -10.87 -1.28 -16.97
CA THR A 58 -9.47 -0.80 -17.00
C THR A 58 -9.35 0.68 -16.62
N VAL A 59 -10.22 1.54 -17.16
CA VAL A 59 -10.21 2.98 -16.86
C VAL A 59 -10.56 3.25 -15.40
N VAL A 60 -11.56 2.56 -14.85
CA VAL A 60 -11.97 2.70 -13.44
C VAL A 60 -10.83 2.29 -12.51
N MET A 61 -10.19 1.15 -12.77
CA MET A 61 -9.06 0.67 -11.98
C MET A 61 -7.88 1.65 -12.01
N PHE A 62 -7.57 2.18 -13.20
CA PHE A 62 -6.53 3.19 -13.36
C PHE A 62 -6.88 4.48 -12.60
N ALA A 63 -8.11 4.97 -12.71
CA ALA A 63 -8.55 6.20 -12.05
C ALA A 63 -8.52 6.09 -10.52
N LEU A 64 -9.03 4.99 -9.94
CA LEU A 64 -9.01 4.76 -8.50
C LEU A 64 -7.58 4.61 -7.96
N THR A 65 -6.73 3.90 -8.70
CA THR A 65 -5.30 3.76 -8.34
C THR A 65 -4.57 5.10 -8.41
N ALA A 66 -4.80 5.89 -9.46
CA ALA A 66 -4.22 7.22 -9.61
C ALA A 66 -4.66 8.16 -8.48
N LEU A 67 -5.94 8.11 -8.08
CA LEU A 67 -6.45 8.88 -6.94
C LEU A 67 -5.71 8.51 -5.64
N GLY A 68 -5.42 7.22 -5.41
CA GLY A 68 -4.65 6.76 -4.27
C GLY A 68 -3.24 7.34 -4.22
N PHE A 69 -2.53 7.31 -5.34
CA PHE A 69 -1.20 7.91 -5.44
C PHE A 69 -1.21 9.43 -5.25
N VAL A 70 -2.24 10.13 -5.72
CA VAL A 70 -2.40 11.58 -5.48
C VAL A 70 -2.60 11.86 -3.99
N ILE A 71 -3.44 11.08 -3.31
CA ILE A 71 -3.68 11.23 -1.86
C ILE A 71 -2.41 10.92 -1.07
N GLU A 72 -1.72 9.82 -1.38
CA GLU A 72 -0.47 9.45 -0.73
C GLU A 72 0.60 10.51 -0.93
N GLY A 73 0.77 11.03 -2.16
CA GLY A 73 1.72 12.11 -2.44
C GLY A 73 1.46 13.38 -1.64
N ARG A 74 0.18 13.75 -1.44
CA ARG A 74 -0.19 14.88 -0.57
C ARG A 74 0.13 14.62 0.90
N LEU A 75 -0.13 13.41 1.39
CA LEU A 75 0.15 13.03 2.77
C LEU A 75 1.65 12.97 3.06
N ILE A 76 2.44 12.41 2.14
CA ILE A 76 3.90 12.40 2.24
C ILE A 76 4.44 13.83 2.26
N LYS A 77 3.97 14.70 1.34
CA LYS A 77 4.39 16.10 1.31
C LYS A 77 4.12 16.81 2.63
N LYS A 78 2.90 16.67 3.16
CA LYS A 78 2.50 17.25 4.45
C LYS A 78 3.37 16.74 5.61
N GLU A 79 3.69 15.45 5.62
CA GLU A 79 4.54 14.87 6.66
C GLU A 79 5.98 15.40 6.54
N ASN A 80 6.54 15.44 5.33
CA ASN A 80 7.89 15.95 5.08
C ASN A 80 8.05 17.42 5.49
N GLU A 81 7.04 18.26 5.25
CA GLU A 81 7.01 19.66 5.70
C GLU A 81 7.16 19.78 7.24
N SER A 82 6.68 18.80 8.01
CA SER A 82 6.83 18.81 9.48
C SER A 82 8.24 18.49 9.98
N TYR A 83 9.11 17.98 9.09
CA TYR A 83 10.51 17.63 9.39
C TYR A 83 11.53 18.47 8.60
N ASP A 84 11.12 19.58 7.97
CA ASP A 84 11.96 20.42 7.12
C ASP A 84 12.64 19.62 5.98
N ILE A 85 11.87 18.75 5.33
CA ILE A 85 12.31 17.92 4.19
C ILE A 85 11.67 18.47 2.92
N ASP A 86 12.46 19.13 2.07
CA ASP A 86 11.98 19.75 0.83
C ASP A 86 11.64 18.73 -0.28
N GLU A 87 12.37 17.62 -0.33
CA GLU A 87 12.24 16.58 -1.36
C GLU A 87 11.97 15.20 -0.77
N CYS A 88 11.26 14.34 -1.50
CA CYS A 88 11.04 12.95 -1.08
C CYS A 88 12.37 12.23 -0.83
N THR A 89 12.47 11.51 0.29
CA THR A 89 13.68 10.73 0.59
C THR A 89 13.85 9.59 -0.41
N LYS A 90 15.07 9.08 -0.59
CA LYS A 90 15.36 7.95 -1.49
C LYS A 90 14.45 6.74 -1.20
N ARG A 91 14.16 6.48 0.07
CA ARG A 91 13.26 5.41 0.52
C ARG A 91 11.79 5.66 0.12
N GLN A 92 11.29 6.89 0.30
CA GLN A 92 9.96 7.31 -0.19
C GLN A 92 9.85 7.16 -1.70
N GLY A 93 10.83 7.65 -2.44
CA GLY A 93 10.88 7.49 -3.89
C GLY A 93 10.89 6.03 -4.33
N PHE A 94 11.66 5.17 -3.65
CA PHE A 94 11.71 3.73 -3.95
C PHE A 94 10.35 3.05 -3.72
N ILE A 95 9.74 3.26 -2.56
CA ILE A 95 8.46 2.65 -2.20
C ILE A 95 7.36 3.10 -3.17
N MET A 96 7.26 4.41 -3.43
CA MET A 96 6.28 4.99 -4.33
C MET A 96 6.41 4.42 -5.76
N LYS A 97 7.64 4.37 -6.29
CA LYS A 97 7.91 3.79 -7.61
C LYS A 97 7.58 2.29 -7.64
N ASN A 98 7.89 1.56 -6.58
CA ASN A 98 7.61 0.14 -6.49
C ASN A 98 6.10 -0.14 -6.54
N PHE A 99 5.31 0.53 -5.70
CA PHE A 99 3.85 0.39 -5.75
C PHE A 99 3.26 0.84 -7.08
N LEU A 100 3.77 1.93 -7.68
CA LEU A 100 3.30 2.39 -8.97
C LEU A 100 3.49 1.32 -10.05
N MET A 101 4.70 0.76 -10.13
CA MET A 101 5.01 -0.31 -11.10
C MET A 101 4.17 -1.56 -10.85
N ILE A 102 4.01 -1.97 -9.58
CA ILE A 102 3.18 -3.11 -9.19
C ILE A 102 1.73 -2.89 -9.61
N SER A 103 1.15 -1.73 -9.32
CA SER A 103 -0.25 -1.42 -9.62
C SER A 103 -0.50 -1.33 -11.12
N LEU A 104 0.40 -0.71 -11.90
CA LEU A 104 0.30 -0.68 -13.36
C LEU A 104 0.36 -2.09 -13.94
N PHE A 105 1.28 -2.92 -13.46
CA PHE A 105 1.38 -4.32 -13.87
C PHE A 105 0.11 -5.12 -13.49
N ALA A 106 -0.41 -4.92 -12.29
CA ALA A 106 -1.64 -5.56 -11.83
C ALA A 106 -2.84 -5.16 -12.69
N ILE A 107 -2.98 -3.90 -13.08
CA ILE A 107 -4.04 -3.42 -13.97
C ILE A 107 -3.96 -4.11 -15.32
N VAL A 108 -2.78 -4.16 -15.95
CA VAL A 108 -2.58 -4.80 -17.27
C VAL A 108 -2.97 -6.28 -17.20
N LEU A 109 -2.46 -7.01 -16.21
CA LEU A 109 -2.81 -8.41 -16.02
C LEU A 109 -4.29 -8.61 -15.70
N SER A 110 -4.91 -7.72 -14.92
CA SER A 110 -6.34 -7.76 -14.62
C SER A 110 -7.17 -7.63 -15.89
N THR A 111 -6.78 -6.75 -16.81
CA THR A 111 -7.43 -6.60 -18.11
C THR A 111 -7.34 -7.89 -18.93
N VAL A 112 -6.17 -8.54 -18.98
CA VAL A 112 -6.01 -9.83 -19.69
C VAL A 112 -6.85 -10.93 -19.05
N LEU A 113 -6.82 -11.06 -17.72
CA LEU A 113 -7.61 -12.05 -16.99
C LEU A 113 -9.11 -11.82 -17.14
N ALA A 114 -9.55 -10.56 -17.16
CA ALA A 114 -10.96 -10.20 -17.35
C ALA A 114 -11.47 -10.56 -18.75
N MET A 115 -10.63 -10.47 -19.79
CA MET A 115 -10.98 -10.96 -21.14
C MET A 115 -11.28 -12.46 -21.17
N HIS A 116 -10.70 -13.22 -20.23
CA HIS A 116 -10.95 -14.65 -20.03
C HIS A 116 -11.93 -14.95 -18.88
N GLN A 117 -12.56 -13.93 -18.31
CA GLN A 117 -13.51 -14.04 -17.19
C GLN A 117 -12.92 -14.76 -15.95
N LEU A 118 -11.61 -14.63 -15.72
CA LEU A 118 -10.91 -15.23 -14.59
C LEU A 118 -10.94 -14.32 -13.35
N TYR A 119 -12.13 -13.96 -12.88
CA TYR A 119 -12.32 -12.93 -11.86
C TYR A 119 -11.75 -13.28 -10.48
N ALA A 120 -11.84 -14.54 -10.06
CA ALA A 120 -11.19 -14.99 -8.82
C ALA A 120 -9.66 -14.82 -8.91
N VAL A 121 -9.07 -15.08 -10.08
CA VAL A 121 -7.63 -14.93 -10.31
C VAL A 121 -7.23 -13.46 -10.24
N ILE A 122 -8.07 -12.53 -10.72
CA ILE A 122 -7.81 -11.08 -10.57
C ILE A 122 -7.68 -10.72 -9.09
N TYR A 123 -8.63 -11.11 -8.24
CA TYR A 123 -8.55 -10.82 -6.81
C TYR A 123 -7.29 -11.40 -6.16
N LEU A 124 -6.96 -12.65 -6.45
CA LEU A 124 -5.75 -13.30 -5.92
C LEU A 124 -4.46 -12.64 -6.43
N LEU A 125 -4.44 -12.19 -7.68
CA LEU A 125 -3.34 -11.43 -8.26
C LEU A 125 -3.10 -10.13 -7.49
N TRP A 126 -4.15 -9.35 -7.24
CA TRP A 126 -4.04 -8.09 -6.47
C TRP A 126 -3.57 -8.37 -5.04
N LEU A 127 -4.14 -9.37 -4.36
CA LEU A 127 -3.71 -9.76 -3.02
C LEU A 127 -2.21 -10.11 -2.99
N PHE A 128 -1.76 -10.91 -3.95
CA PHE A 128 -0.38 -11.35 -4.05
C PHE A 128 0.58 -10.17 -4.33
N LEU A 129 0.32 -9.42 -5.42
CA LEU A 129 1.21 -8.37 -5.89
C LEU A 129 1.33 -7.20 -4.91
N ILE A 130 0.20 -6.72 -4.38
CA ILE A 130 0.22 -5.63 -3.40
C ILE A 130 0.87 -6.08 -2.09
N SER A 131 0.74 -7.34 -1.71
CA SER A 131 1.43 -7.88 -0.54
C SER A 131 2.93 -8.01 -0.76
N LEU A 132 3.40 -8.30 -1.98
CA LEU A 132 4.84 -8.20 -2.29
C LEU A 132 5.36 -6.76 -2.13
N GLY A 133 4.56 -5.76 -2.52
CA GLY A 133 4.87 -4.35 -2.23
C GLY A 133 5.00 -4.07 -0.73
N HIS A 134 4.04 -4.53 0.08
CA HIS A 134 4.11 -4.41 1.55
C HIS A 134 5.29 -5.18 2.17
N PHE A 135 5.69 -6.32 1.58
CA PHE A 135 6.87 -7.05 2.00
C PHE A 135 8.14 -6.20 1.77
N ALA A 136 8.26 -5.58 0.59
CA ALA A 136 9.37 -4.68 0.29
C ALA A 136 9.41 -3.48 1.25
N VAL A 137 8.27 -2.89 1.58
CA VAL A 137 8.17 -1.84 2.60
C VAL A 137 8.63 -2.34 3.96
N GLY A 138 8.10 -3.48 4.41
CA GLY A 138 8.46 -4.07 5.70
C GLY A 138 9.96 -4.37 5.81
N PHE A 139 10.57 -4.81 4.72
CA PHE A 139 12.02 -5.03 4.63
C PHE A 139 12.82 -3.72 4.65
N VAL A 140 12.46 -2.76 3.80
CA VAL A 140 13.18 -1.47 3.67
C VAL A 140 13.08 -0.61 4.92
N LEU A 141 11.92 -0.61 5.58
CA LEU A 141 11.64 0.17 6.79
C LEU A 141 11.85 -0.63 8.07
N ASN A 142 12.24 -1.91 7.98
CA ASN A 142 12.40 -2.82 9.12
C ASN A 142 11.15 -2.91 10.03
N ILE A 143 9.95 -2.85 9.43
CA ILE A 143 8.67 -2.98 10.15
C ILE A 143 8.21 -4.44 10.06
N LYS A 144 8.46 -5.19 11.14
CA LYS A 144 8.16 -6.64 11.22
C LYS A 144 6.69 -6.96 10.98
N ASP A 145 5.77 -6.11 11.44
CA ASP A 145 4.34 -6.35 11.31
C ASP A 145 3.87 -6.29 9.85
N PHE A 146 4.38 -5.33 9.05
CA PHE A 146 4.10 -5.30 7.60
C PHE A 146 4.66 -6.53 6.89
N THR A 147 5.86 -6.97 7.27
CA THR A 147 6.48 -8.17 6.69
C THR A 147 5.65 -9.42 6.97
N LYS A 148 5.20 -9.62 8.22
CA LYS A 148 4.36 -10.78 8.60
C LYS A 148 3.01 -10.77 7.89
N MET A 149 2.35 -9.61 7.86
CA MET A 149 1.08 -9.44 7.15
C MET A 149 1.23 -9.78 5.66
N ALA A 150 2.28 -9.26 5.02
CA ALA A 150 2.55 -9.51 3.62
C ALA A 150 2.78 -11.01 3.33
N GLN A 151 3.58 -11.69 4.16
CA GLN A 151 3.81 -13.13 4.04
C GLN A 151 2.52 -13.94 4.18
N PHE A 152 1.68 -13.57 5.15
CA PHE A 152 0.38 -14.20 5.37
C PHE A 152 -0.54 -14.05 4.15
N ASN A 153 -0.67 -12.83 3.61
CA ASN A 153 -1.50 -12.57 2.43
C ASN A 153 -0.98 -13.31 1.18
N VAL A 154 0.34 -13.33 0.97
CA VAL A 154 0.96 -14.08 -0.13
C VAL A 154 0.68 -15.57 -0.01
N LEU A 155 0.81 -16.13 1.19
CA LEU A 155 0.51 -17.54 1.44
C LEU A 155 -0.97 -17.85 1.17
N ILE A 156 -1.88 -17.01 1.64
CA ILE A 156 -3.32 -17.18 1.40
C ILE A 156 -3.64 -17.09 -0.10
N ALA A 157 -3.05 -16.12 -0.81
CA ALA A 157 -3.25 -16.00 -2.25
C ALA A 157 -2.82 -17.28 -2.98
N TRP A 158 -1.69 -17.86 -2.60
CA TRP A 158 -1.20 -19.13 -3.13
C TRP A 158 -2.12 -20.31 -2.80
N VAL A 159 -2.53 -20.44 -1.55
CA VAL A 159 -3.42 -21.53 -1.10
C VAL A 159 -4.74 -21.47 -1.86
N LEU A 160 -5.36 -20.29 -1.97
CA LEU A 160 -6.61 -20.13 -2.71
C LEU A 160 -6.43 -20.35 -4.21
N LEU A 161 -5.30 -19.95 -4.80
CA LEU A 161 -5.01 -20.23 -6.21
C LEU A 161 -4.93 -21.74 -6.47
N VAL A 162 -4.19 -22.48 -5.64
CA VAL A 162 -4.04 -23.94 -5.77
C VAL A 162 -5.38 -24.66 -5.54
N LEU A 163 -6.12 -24.29 -4.49
CA LEU A 163 -7.44 -24.87 -4.23
C LEU A 163 -8.42 -24.56 -5.36
N GLY A 164 -8.45 -23.32 -5.83
CA GLY A 164 -9.30 -22.92 -6.94
C GLY A 164 -8.97 -23.69 -8.22
N ALA A 165 -7.68 -23.89 -8.52
CA ALA A 165 -7.26 -24.69 -9.67
C ALA A 165 -7.65 -26.17 -9.51
N TYR A 166 -7.43 -26.75 -8.32
CA TYR A 166 -7.72 -28.16 -8.05
C TYR A 166 -9.20 -28.50 -8.14
N PHE A 167 -10.08 -27.58 -7.72
CA PHE A 167 -11.54 -27.75 -7.73
C PHE A 167 -12.23 -27.12 -8.95
N ASP A 168 -11.47 -26.63 -9.94
CA ASP A 168 -11.99 -25.95 -11.13
C ASP A 168 -12.90 -24.72 -10.82
N LEU A 169 -12.54 -23.97 -9.76
CA LEU A 169 -13.29 -22.81 -9.26
C LEU A 169 -12.74 -21.47 -9.77
N LEU A 170 -11.71 -21.47 -10.61
CA LEU A 170 -11.05 -20.24 -11.09
C LEU A 170 -11.84 -19.49 -12.19
N SER A 171 -12.80 -20.17 -12.83
CA SER A 171 -13.63 -19.59 -13.89
C SER A 171 -14.86 -18.84 -13.32
N ALA A 172 -15.44 -17.94 -14.13
CA ALA A 172 -16.54 -17.05 -13.72
C ALA A 172 -17.82 -17.72 -13.22
N SER A 173 -18.00 -19.03 -13.42
CA SER A 173 -19.21 -19.74 -13.00
C SER A 173 -19.34 -19.90 -11.49
N SER A 174 -18.25 -19.77 -10.73
CA SER A 174 -18.24 -19.97 -9.28
C SER A 174 -18.41 -18.67 -8.49
N THR A 175 -19.65 -18.16 -8.42
CA THR A 175 -19.99 -16.93 -7.70
C THR A 175 -19.60 -16.97 -6.21
N SER A 176 -19.72 -18.12 -5.57
CA SER A 176 -19.33 -18.29 -4.16
C SER A 176 -17.82 -18.19 -3.95
N PHE A 177 -17.01 -18.79 -4.84
CA PHE A 177 -15.55 -18.71 -4.72
C PHE A 177 -15.03 -17.30 -5.01
N VAL A 178 -15.59 -16.62 -6.02
CA VAL A 178 -15.30 -15.21 -6.30
C VAL A 178 -15.62 -14.34 -5.07
N THR A 179 -16.79 -14.52 -4.45
CA THR A 179 -17.18 -13.79 -3.24
C THR A 179 -16.23 -14.06 -2.06
N LEU A 180 -15.82 -15.31 -1.86
CA LEU A 180 -14.82 -15.65 -0.84
C LEU A 180 -13.48 -14.95 -1.11
N THR A 181 -12.96 -15.02 -2.34
CA THR A 181 -11.70 -14.35 -2.70
C THR A 181 -11.80 -12.83 -2.54
N GLN A 182 -12.95 -12.23 -2.87
CA GLN A 182 -13.23 -10.82 -2.66
C GLN A 182 -13.17 -10.44 -1.17
N ALA A 183 -13.82 -11.23 -0.29
CA ALA A 183 -13.78 -11.00 1.15
C ALA A 183 -12.35 -11.10 1.72
N VAL A 184 -11.58 -12.08 1.23
CA VAL A 184 -10.17 -12.25 1.59
C VAL A 184 -9.33 -11.06 1.13
N VAL A 185 -9.56 -10.52 -0.07
CA VAL A 185 -8.89 -9.30 -0.54
C VAL A 185 -9.21 -8.10 0.35
N ILE A 186 -10.49 -7.89 0.70
CA ILE A 186 -10.88 -6.80 1.62
C ILE A 186 -10.15 -6.95 2.95
N PHE A 187 -10.14 -8.15 3.52
CA PHE A 187 -9.45 -8.40 4.78
C PHE A 187 -7.94 -8.14 4.65
N GLY A 188 -7.30 -8.72 3.64
CA GLY A 188 -5.85 -8.69 3.45
C GLY A 188 -5.30 -7.32 3.03
N LEU A 189 -6.02 -6.57 2.19
CA LEU A 189 -5.54 -5.31 1.61
C LEU A 189 -6.17 -4.05 2.21
N ALA A 190 -7.28 -4.15 2.95
CA ALA A 190 -7.88 -3.00 3.64
C ALA A 190 -7.83 -3.12 5.16
N ILE A 191 -8.26 -4.25 5.71
CA ILE A 191 -8.39 -4.38 7.17
C ILE A 191 -7.00 -4.53 7.82
N LEU A 192 -6.20 -5.49 7.37
CA LEU A 192 -4.88 -5.75 7.98
C LEU A 192 -3.91 -4.55 7.90
N PRO A 193 -3.74 -3.86 6.75
CA PRO A 193 -2.84 -2.70 6.68
C PRO A 193 -3.29 -1.57 7.61
N SER A 194 -4.61 -1.34 7.70
CA SER A 194 -5.20 -0.36 8.62
C SER A 194 -4.93 -0.71 10.10
N MET A 195 -5.05 -1.99 10.47
CA MET A 195 -4.72 -2.44 11.84
C MET A 195 -3.23 -2.26 12.16
N VAL A 196 -2.34 -2.60 11.22
CA VAL A 196 -0.89 -2.39 11.38
C VAL A 196 -0.60 -0.90 11.55
N ALA A 197 -1.21 -0.03 10.74
CA ALA A 197 -1.07 1.41 10.82
C ALA A 197 -1.46 1.97 12.21
N ILE A 198 -2.62 1.56 12.74
CA ILE A 198 -3.07 1.97 14.09
C ILE A 198 -2.07 1.54 15.16
N LYS A 199 -1.53 0.32 15.06
CA LYS A 199 -0.57 -0.20 16.02
C LYS A 199 0.72 0.61 16.01
N GLN A 200 1.21 1.01 14.84
CA GLN A 200 2.41 1.84 14.72
C GLN A 200 2.18 3.26 15.26
N GLN A 201 1.05 3.90 14.94
CA GLN A 201 0.70 5.21 15.48
C GLN A 201 0.68 5.24 17.01
N LYS A 202 0.03 4.23 17.64
CA LYS A 202 0.01 4.11 19.10
C LYS A 202 1.41 3.92 19.69
N GLY A 203 2.25 3.11 19.05
CA GLY A 203 3.63 2.89 19.48
C GLY A 203 4.49 4.15 19.38
N GLU A 204 4.31 4.96 18.33
CA GLU A 204 5.01 6.23 18.18
C GLU A 204 4.54 7.27 19.21
N GLN A 205 3.25 7.34 19.49
CA GLN A 205 2.71 8.24 20.51
C GLN A 205 3.27 7.92 21.90
N GLN A 206 3.31 6.64 22.29
CA GLN A 206 3.88 6.19 23.56
C GLN A 206 5.38 6.53 23.68
N ARG A 207 6.16 6.42 22.61
CA ARG A 207 7.57 6.82 22.61
C ARG A 207 7.75 8.32 22.77
N ARG A 208 6.90 9.14 22.15
CA ARG A 208 6.93 10.60 22.30
C ARG A 208 6.61 11.02 23.74
N GLU A 209 5.59 10.40 24.35
CA GLU A 209 5.25 10.63 25.75
C GLU A 209 6.39 10.24 26.70
N ALA A 210 7.04 9.08 26.47
CA ALA A 210 8.17 8.63 27.29
C ALA A 210 9.44 9.49 27.18
N CYS A 211 9.68 10.14 26.03
CA CYS A 211 10.82 11.04 25.82
C CYS A 211 10.53 12.50 26.22
N SER A 212 9.29 12.82 26.59
CA SER A 212 8.88 14.15 27.06
C SER A 212 8.95 14.33 28.59
N VAL A 213 9.47 13.31 29.30
CA VAL A 213 9.67 13.28 30.76
C VAL A 213 11.15 13.39 31.10
#